data_AF-A0A2D5H188-F1
#
_entry.id   AF-A0A2D5H188-F1
#
_cell.length_a   1.000
_cell.length_b   1.000
_cell.length_c   1.000
_cell.angle_alpha   90.00
_cell.angle_beta   90.00
_cell.angle_gamma   90.00
#
_symmetry.space_group_name_H-M   'P 1'
#
loop_
_entity.id
_entity.type
_entity.pdbx_description
1 polymer ?
#
loop_
_entity_poly.entity_id
_entity_poly.type
_entity_poly.pdbx_seq_one_letter_code
_entity_poly.pdbx_strand_id
1 'polypeptide(L)'
;MSNDTVKIFDTTLRDGEQSPGCSMTTSEKMKVARELVKLGVDIIEAGFPIASPGDFEAVQKIANEFGDETTICALARCRKEDIDRAWEALKEAKQTRIHVFLATSSIHREHKLKMNKEQIVETAVEMVKRARDYCP
;
A
#
# COMPACT_ATOMS: atom_id res chain seq x y z
N MET A 1 30.64 -2.16 -6.96
CA MET A 1 29.88 -1.66 -8.11
C MET A 1 28.66 -0.96 -7.54
N SER A 2 28.38 0.29 -7.91
CA SER A 2 27.09 0.90 -7.55
C SER A 2 26.00 0.09 -8.23
N ASN A 3 25.02 -0.36 -7.46
CA ASN A 3 23.91 -1.13 -8.00
C ASN A 3 22.90 -0.13 -8.54
N ASP A 4 23.05 0.25 -9.82
CA ASP A 4 22.22 1.26 -10.50
C ASP A 4 20.83 0.69 -10.87
N THR A 5 20.22 -0.06 -9.96
CA THR A 5 18.92 -0.68 -10.15
C THR A 5 17.81 0.33 -9.88
N VAL A 6 17.03 0.65 -10.90
CA VAL A 6 15.78 1.41 -10.77
C VAL A 6 14.62 0.43 -10.63
N LYS A 7 13.77 0.64 -9.60
CA LYS A 7 12.53 -0.12 -9.42
C LYS A 7 11.33 0.72 -9.84
N ILE A 8 10.40 0.11 -10.55
CA ILE A 8 9.15 0.71 -10.99
C ILE A 8 8.04 0.35 -9.99
N PHE A 9 7.60 1.36 -9.26
CA PHE A 9 6.45 1.28 -8.37
C PHE A 9 5.24 1.88 -9.10
N ASP A 10 4.27 1.05 -9.46
CA ASP A 10 3.00 1.49 -10.03
C ASP A 10 1.93 1.67 -8.95
N THR A 11 1.21 2.78 -9.01
CA THR A 11 0.09 3.10 -8.10
C THR A 11 -1.21 3.40 -8.88
N THR A 12 -1.34 2.88 -10.10
CA THR A 12 -2.53 3.06 -10.94
C THR A 12 -3.79 2.57 -10.22
N LEU A 13 -3.69 1.44 -9.52
CA LEU A 13 -4.78 0.80 -8.77
C LEU A 13 -5.09 1.44 -7.41
N ARG A 14 -4.34 2.47 -6.99
CA ARG A 14 -4.55 3.17 -5.72
C ARG A 14 -4.63 4.68 -5.92
N ASP A 15 -3.55 5.34 -6.31
CA ASP A 15 -3.54 6.80 -6.51
C ASP A 15 -4.28 7.18 -7.80
N GLY A 16 -4.09 6.39 -8.87
CA GLY A 16 -4.78 6.61 -10.16
C GLY A 16 -6.30 6.52 -10.03
N GLU A 17 -6.78 5.49 -9.33
CA GLU A 17 -8.21 5.27 -9.06
C GLU A 17 -8.90 6.43 -8.32
N GLN A 18 -8.17 7.19 -7.51
CA GLN A 18 -8.74 8.34 -6.76
C GLN A 18 -9.08 9.53 -7.65
N SER A 19 -8.70 9.50 -8.93
CA SER A 19 -9.07 10.52 -9.89
C SER A 19 -10.59 10.52 -10.15
N PRO A 20 -11.24 11.69 -10.27
CA PRO A 20 -12.67 11.77 -10.55
C PRO A 20 -13.05 10.98 -11.82
N GLY A 21 -13.97 10.01 -11.68
CA GLY A 21 -14.42 9.17 -12.78
C GLY A 21 -13.55 7.95 -13.08
N CYS A 22 -12.50 7.69 -12.28
CA CYS A 22 -11.57 6.57 -12.47
C CYS A 22 -11.77 5.41 -11.47
N SER A 23 -12.87 5.41 -10.71
CA SER A 23 -13.20 4.31 -9.79
C SER A 23 -13.33 2.99 -10.54
N MET A 24 -12.71 1.93 -10.02
CA MET A 24 -12.68 0.62 -10.67
C MET A 24 -13.44 -0.41 -9.84
N THR A 25 -14.23 -1.23 -10.52
CA THR A 25 -14.71 -2.48 -9.94
C THR A 25 -13.55 -3.43 -9.72
N THR A 26 -13.72 -4.42 -8.82
CA THR A 26 -12.70 -5.44 -8.58
C THR A 26 -12.26 -6.16 -9.85
N SER A 27 -13.18 -6.44 -10.78
CA SER A 27 -12.85 -7.11 -12.04
C SER A 27 -12.02 -6.23 -12.98
N GLU A 28 -12.25 -4.92 -13.00
CA GLU A 28 -11.42 -3.94 -13.73
C GLU A 28 -10.03 -3.84 -13.11
N LYS A 29 -9.93 -3.78 -11.77
CA LYS A 29 -8.63 -3.80 -11.07
C LYS A 29 -7.83 -5.05 -11.41
N MET A 30 -8.46 -6.23 -11.45
CA MET A 30 -7.79 -7.48 -11.84
C MET A 30 -7.27 -7.47 -13.27
N LYS A 31 -7.99 -6.84 -14.20
CA LYS A 31 -7.52 -6.68 -15.60
C LYS A 31 -6.29 -5.78 -15.66
N VAL A 32 -6.34 -4.63 -15.00
CA VAL A 32 -5.22 -3.68 -14.96
C VAL A 32 -4.01 -4.31 -14.25
N ALA A 33 -4.20 -4.99 -13.11
CA ALA A 33 -3.14 -5.71 -12.41
C ALA A 33 -2.43 -6.73 -13.31
N ARG A 34 -3.19 -7.52 -14.09
CA ARG A 34 -2.63 -8.47 -15.04
C ARG A 34 -1.76 -7.80 -16.10
N GLU A 35 -2.19 -6.66 -16.63
CA GLU A 35 -1.41 -5.92 -17.62
C GLU A 35 -0.17 -5.27 -16.99
N LEU A 36 -0.23 -4.82 -15.74
CA LEU A 36 0.94 -4.32 -14.99
C LEU A 36 1.96 -5.43 -14.72
N VAL A 37 1.51 -6.65 -14.40
CA VAL A 37 2.39 -7.82 -14.28
C VAL A 37 3.08 -8.13 -15.60
N LYS A 38 2.33 -8.17 -16.72
CA LYS A 38 2.91 -8.38 -18.06
C LYS A 38 3.87 -7.27 -18.47
N LEU A 39 3.61 -6.02 -18.06
CA LEU A 39 4.50 -4.89 -18.29
C LEU A 39 5.82 -5.04 -17.51
N GLY A 40 5.83 -5.85 -16.45
CA GLY A 40 7.02 -6.14 -15.66
C GLY A 40 7.34 -5.07 -14.62
N VAL A 41 6.33 -4.41 -14.04
CA VAL A 41 6.55 -3.47 -12.93
C VAL A 41 7.01 -4.23 -11.67
N ASP A 42 7.94 -3.66 -10.92
CA ASP A 42 8.51 -4.31 -9.73
C ASP A 42 7.51 -4.39 -8.56
N ILE A 43 6.63 -3.39 -8.45
CA ILE A 43 5.68 -3.24 -7.36
C ILE A 43 4.35 -2.72 -7.90
N ILE A 44 3.25 -3.35 -7.48
CA ILE A 44 1.89 -2.89 -7.74
C ILE A 44 1.26 -2.48 -6.41
N GLU A 45 0.94 -1.20 -6.23
CA GLU A 45 0.10 -0.74 -5.11
C GLU A 45 -1.37 -0.95 -5.44
N ALA A 46 -1.92 -2.04 -4.92
CA ALA A 46 -3.22 -2.59 -5.30
C ALA A 46 -4.42 -1.88 -4.68
N GLY A 47 -4.20 -1.02 -3.67
CA GLY A 47 -5.27 -0.26 -3.03
C GLY A 47 -4.99 0.13 -1.58
N PHE A 48 -6.08 0.51 -0.88
CA PHE A 48 -6.07 0.90 0.53
C PHE A 48 -7.07 0.05 1.34
N PRO A 49 -6.66 -1.12 1.88
CA PRO A 49 -7.58 -2.14 2.40
C PRO A 49 -8.51 -1.71 3.53
N ILE A 50 -8.14 -0.71 4.34
CA ILE A 50 -8.99 -0.22 5.43
C ILE A 50 -10.15 0.67 4.92
N ALA A 51 -10.09 1.15 3.68
CA ALA A 51 -11.04 2.12 3.16
C ALA A 51 -12.45 1.53 3.05
N SER A 52 -12.56 0.27 2.64
CA SER A 52 -13.84 -0.44 2.54
C SER A 52 -13.62 -1.97 2.48
N PRO A 53 -14.66 -2.78 2.74
CA PRO A 53 -14.61 -4.21 2.48
C PRO A 53 -14.28 -4.54 1.01
N GLY A 54 -14.77 -3.74 0.06
CA GLY A 54 -14.49 -3.93 -1.36
C GLY A 54 -13.03 -3.69 -1.73
N ASP A 55 -12.39 -2.67 -1.13
CA ASP A 55 -10.95 -2.42 -1.31
C ASP A 55 -10.11 -3.55 -0.72
N PHE A 56 -10.48 -4.05 0.46
CA PHE A 56 -9.82 -5.21 1.04
C PHE A 56 -9.91 -6.44 0.13
N GLU A 57 -11.12 -6.79 -0.33
CA GLU A 57 -11.32 -7.94 -1.20
C GLU A 57 -10.58 -7.79 -2.54
N ALA A 58 -10.52 -6.58 -3.10
CA ALA A 58 -9.78 -6.32 -4.32
C ALA A 58 -8.26 -6.52 -4.12
N VAL A 59 -7.69 -5.95 -3.06
CA VAL A 59 -6.27 -6.13 -2.73
C VAL A 59 -5.95 -7.59 -2.47
N GLN A 60 -6.81 -8.31 -1.73
CA GLN A 60 -6.62 -9.73 -1.45
C GLN A 60 -6.65 -10.59 -2.73
N LYS A 61 -7.58 -10.34 -3.64
CA LYS A 61 -7.64 -11.07 -4.91
C LYS A 61 -6.40 -10.81 -5.78
N ILE A 62 -5.93 -9.57 -5.83
CA ILE A 62 -4.70 -9.21 -6.57
C ILE A 62 -3.48 -9.88 -5.92
N ALA A 63 -3.38 -9.84 -4.59
CA ALA A 63 -2.32 -10.49 -3.82
C ALA A 63 -2.26 -12.00 -4.12
N ASN A 64 -3.40 -12.68 -4.04
CA ASN A 64 -3.49 -14.12 -4.26
C ASN A 64 -3.15 -14.53 -5.71
N GLU A 65 -3.55 -13.73 -6.69
CA GLU A 65 -3.35 -14.06 -8.11
C GLU A 65 -1.94 -13.74 -8.60
N PHE A 66 -1.36 -12.61 -8.17
CA PHE A 66 -0.14 -12.04 -8.77
C PHE A 66 1.06 -11.95 -7.82
N GLY A 67 0.88 -12.31 -6.54
CA GLY A 67 1.90 -12.17 -5.49
C GLY A 67 3.14 -13.06 -5.64
N ASP A 68 3.13 -13.99 -6.59
CA ASP A 68 4.27 -14.81 -6.98
C ASP A 68 5.12 -14.19 -8.11
N GLU A 69 4.57 -13.22 -8.85
CA GLU A 69 5.18 -12.64 -10.05
C GLU A 69 5.74 -11.23 -9.78
N THR A 70 5.12 -10.46 -8.88
CA THR A 70 5.54 -9.10 -8.52
C THR A 70 5.21 -8.77 -7.07
N THR A 71 5.82 -7.71 -6.52
CA THR A 71 5.52 -7.29 -5.15
C THR A 71 4.16 -6.61 -5.08
N ILE A 72 3.24 -7.16 -4.29
CA ILE A 72 1.94 -6.54 -4.06
C ILE A 72 2.00 -5.65 -2.83
N CYS A 73 1.61 -4.38 -3.03
CA CYS A 73 1.69 -3.33 -2.03
C CYS A 73 0.29 -2.86 -1.61
N ALA A 74 0.10 -2.63 -0.31
CA ALA A 74 -1.10 -2.02 0.24
C ALA A 74 -0.74 -0.75 1.03
N LEU A 75 -1.52 0.31 0.84
CA LEU A 75 -1.37 1.55 1.62
C LEU A 75 -1.95 1.36 3.03
N ALA A 76 -1.31 1.95 4.04
CA ALA A 76 -1.79 2.00 5.42
C ALA A 76 -1.46 3.36 6.07
N ARG A 77 -2.38 3.95 6.83
CA ARG A 77 -2.02 5.06 7.73
C ARG A 77 -1.15 4.52 8.86
N CYS A 78 -0.43 5.39 9.55
CA CYS A 78 0.22 5.08 10.84
C CYS A 78 -0.80 4.79 11.96
N ARG A 79 -1.52 3.68 11.86
CA ARG A 79 -2.47 3.14 12.85
C ARG A 79 -2.38 1.63 12.85
N LYS A 80 -2.59 1.01 14.02
CA LYS A 80 -2.45 -0.45 14.18
C LYS A 80 -3.45 -1.19 13.30
N GLU A 81 -4.70 -0.73 13.29
CA GLU A 81 -5.80 -1.37 12.57
C GLU A 81 -5.59 -1.30 11.05
N ASP A 82 -5.06 -0.17 10.56
CA ASP A 82 -4.73 0.01 9.14
C ASP A 82 -3.63 -0.96 8.68
N ILE A 83 -2.58 -1.13 9.48
CA ILE A 83 -1.46 -2.02 9.16
C ILE A 83 -1.91 -3.47 9.22
N ASP A 84 -2.68 -3.85 10.24
CA ASP A 84 -3.20 -5.21 10.38
C ASP A 84 -4.10 -5.56 9.22
N ARG A 85 -4.96 -4.63 8.82
CA ARG A 85 -5.85 -4.81 7.68
C ARG A 85 -5.10 -4.92 6.36
N ALA A 86 -4.02 -4.16 6.20
CA ALA A 86 -3.13 -4.28 5.04
C ALA A 86 -2.46 -5.65 5.00
N TRP A 87 -1.95 -6.13 6.14
CA TRP A 87 -1.35 -7.47 6.23
C TRP A 87 -2.37 -8.58 5.93
N GLU A 88 -3.56 -8.53 6.50
CA GLU A 88 -4.62 -9.52 6.26
C GLU A 88 -4.97 -9.64 4.77
N ALA A 89 -4.89 -8.53 4.02
CA ALA A 89 -5.13 -8.53 2.58
C ALA A 89 -3.94 -9.11 1.79
N LEU A 90 -2.72 -9.00 2.31
CA LEU A 90 -1.48 -9.34 1.60
C LEU A 90 -0.91 -10.72 1.98
N LYS A 91 -1.27 -11.28 3.14
CA LYS A 91 -0.57 -12.41 3.79
C LYS A 91 -0.40 -13.69 2.95
N GLU A 92 -1.21 -13.89 1.91
CA GLU A 92 -1.14 -15.06 1.04
C GLU A 92 -0.21 -14.83 -0.17
N ALA A 93 0.19 -13.59 -0.46
CA ALA A 93 1.17 -13.28 -1.49
C ALA A 93 2.59 -13.59 -1.01
N LYS A 94 3.41 -14.16 -1.89
CA LYS A 94 4.81 -14.45 -1.61
C LYS A 94 5.68 -13.20 -1.48
N GLN A 95 5.37 -12.17 -2.27
CA GLN A 95 6.07 -10.88 -2.24
C GLN A 95 5.12 -9.77 -1.82
N THR A 96 5.33 -9.20 -0.63
CA THR A 96 4.42 -8.21 -0.03
C THR A 96 5.13 -6.93 0.37
N ARG A 97 4.36 -5.84 0.41
CA ARG A 97 4.80 -4.55 0.94
C ARG A 97 3.64 -3.83 1.62
N ILE A 98 3.88 -3.28 2.80
CA ILE A 98 2.96 -2.32 3.42
C ILE A 98 3.57 -0.92 3.26
N HIS A 99 2.89 -0.05 2.53
CA HIS A 99 3.26 1.35 2.38
C HIS A 99 2.59 2.16 3.50
N VAL A 100 3.38 2.43 4.54
CA VAL A 100 2.92 3.22 5.70
C VAL A 100 3.17 4.70 5.46
N PHE A 101 2.17 5.55 5.72
CA PHE A 101 2.30 7.01 5.59
C PHE A 101 1.78 7.80 6.80
N LEU A 102 2.41 8.97 7.00
CA LEU A 102 2.02 9.98 7.99
C LEU A 102 2.41 11.37 7.48
N ALA A 103 1.53 12.36 7.68
CA ALA A 103 1.80 13.73 7.21
C ALA A 103 2.90 14.41 8.05
N THR A 104 3.86 15.06 7.39
CA THR A 104 5.06 15.62 8.05
C THR A 104 5.17 17.15 7.98
N SER A 105 4.36 17.84 7.16
CA SER A 105 4.40 19.32 7.05
C SER A 105 3.85 20.00 8.31
N SER A 106 4.41 21.15 8.71
CA SER A 106 4.01 21.90 9.92
C SER A 106 2.51 22.15 9.99
N ILE A 107 1.91 22.58 8.87
CA ILE A 107 0.47 22.83 8.76
C ILE A 107 -0.35 21.58 9.11
N HIS A 108 0.03 20.41 8.58
CA HIS A 108 -0.66 19.16 8.87
C HIS A 108 -0.47 18.72 10.33
N ARG A 109 0.72 18.92 10.89
CA ARG A 109 1.01 18.58 12.29
C ARG A 109 0.15 19.41 13.26
N GLU A 110 0.13 20.72 13.06
CA GLU A 110 -0.49 21.68 13.97
C GLU A 110 -2.02 21.69 13.85
N HIS A 111 -2.56 21.61 12.63
CA HIS A 111 -3.99 21.79 12.40
C HIS A 111 -4.78 20.50 12.20
N LYS A 112 -4.16 19.43 11.69
CA LYS A 112 -4.86 18.17 11.36
C LYS A 112 -4.59 17.06 12.36
N LEU A 113 -3.31 16.79 12.63
CA LEU A 113 -2.90 15.69 13.51
C LEU A 113 -2.88 16.09 14.99
N LYS A 114 -2.64 17.37 15.29
CA LYS A 114 -2.43 17.90 16.65
C LYS A 114 -1.32 17.14 17.38
N MET A 115 -0.23 16.84 16.66
CA MET A 115 0.94 16.12 17.17
C MET A 115 2.18 16.99 17.01
N ASN A 116 3.09 16.95 17.99
CA ASN A 116 4.41 17.55 17.85
C ASN A 116 5.34 16.68 16.97
N LYS A 117 6.56 17.14 16.71
CA LYS A 117 7.50 16.44 15.82
C LYS A 117 7.92 15.09 16.40
N GLU A 118 8.17 15.06 17.71
CA GLU A 118 8.64 13.90 18.45
C GLU A 118 7.59 12.78 18.41
N GLN A 119 6.33 13.12 18.67
CA GLN A 119 5.19 12.19 18.58
C GLN A 119 5.01 11.62 17.17
N ILE A 120 5.25 12.41 16.13
CA ILE A 120 5.17 11.93 14.74
C ILE A 120 6.28 10.93 14.43
N VAL A 121 7.51 11.22 14.85
CA VAL A 121 8.62 10.30 14.68
C VAL A 121 8.38 9.02 15.46
N GLU A 122 7.97 9.12 16.73
CA GLU A 122 7.65 7.97 17.58
C GLU A 122 6.56 7.09 16.95
N THR A 123 5.47 7.72 16.51
CA THR A 123 4.36 7.02 15.85
C THR A 123 4.79 6.35 14.55
N ALA A 124 5.56 7.05 13.71
CA ALA A 124 6.07 6.46 12.47
C ALA A 124 6.98 5.26 12.75
N VAL A 125 7.87 5.35 13.74
CA VAL A 125 8.77 4.26 14.14
C VAL A 125 7.99 3.07 14.70
N GLU A 126 7.01 3.28 15.57
CA GLU A 126 6.17 2.20 16.12
C GLU A 126 5.43 1.46 14.99
N MET A 127 4.85 2.21 14.06
CA MET A 127 4.03 1.66 12.98
C MET A 127 4.89 0.95 11.92
N VAL A 128 6.08 1.46 11.60
CA VAL A 128 7.03 0.76 10.72
C VAL A 128 7.53 -0.54 11.37
N LYS A 129 7.79 -0.55 12.68
CA LYS A 129 8.16 -1.78 13.41
C LYS A 129 7.05 -2.83 13.30
N ARG A 130 5.79 -2.42 13.48
CA ARG A 130 4.63 -3.31 13.33
C ARG A 130 4.52 -3.87 11.91
N ALA A 131 4.66 -3.04 10.87
CA ALA A 131 4.61 -3.49 9.49
C ALA A 131 5.75 -4.48 9.15
N ARG A 132 6.95 -4.26 9.69
CA ARG A 132 8.09 -5.17 9.56
C ARG A 132 7.84 -6.53 10.20
N ASP A 133 7.08 -6.60 11.30
CA ASP A 133 6.75 -7.88 11.93
C ASP A 133 5.83 -8.75 11.04
N TYR A 134 5.26 -8.18 9.98
CA TYR A 134 4.46 -8.88 8.96
C TYR A 134 5.21 -9.14 7.65
N CYS A 135 5.89 -8.12 7.11
CA CYS A 135 6.64 -8.21 5.86
C CYS A 135 8.15 -8.40 6.14
N PRO A 136 8.69 -9.63 6.01
CA PRO A 136 10.12 -9.90 6.20
C PRO A 136 11.01 -9.37 5.06
#